data_AF-A0A452ZUP5-F1
#
_entry.id   AF-A0A452ZUP5-F1
#
_cell.length_a   1.000
_cell.length_b   1.000
_cell.length_c   1.000
_cell.angle_alpha   90.00
_cell.angle_beta   90.00
_cell.angle_gamma   90.00
#
_symmetry.space_group_name_H-M   'P 1'
#
loop_
_entity.id
_entity.type
_entity.pdbx_description
1 polymer ?
#
loop_
_entity_poly.entity_id
_entity_poly.type
_entity_poly.pdbx_seq_one_letter_code
_entity_poly.pdbx_strand_id
1 'polypeptide(L)'
;MDKGTDAVDILEGRAYRLQFPWIGVVNRSQQDINKSVDMIAARRRERDYFANTPEYKHLAHRMGSEHLAKSLSKHLESVIKSRIPGLQSLITKTVAELETELTRLGKPIANDAGGKLYTIMEICRMFDGIYKEHLDGVRPGGEKIYHVFDNQFPVAIKRLQFDKQLSMENVRKLITEADGYQPHLIAPEQGYRRLIESCLVSIRGPAEAAVDTVHGILKELVHKAINETHELKQFPTLRVEVGNAAFESLERMRDESKKNTLKLVDMETSYLTVDFFRKLPQDVEKGGNPSHSIFDRYNDSYLRRIGTTVLAYVNMVSSTLRNSIPKSIVYCQVREAKRSLLDHFFTELGAREIRQLSKLLDEDPAVMERRTNLAKRLELYRSAQAEIDAVAWSK
;
A
#
# COMPACT_ATOMS: atom_id res chain seq x y z
N MET A 1 13.89 81.12 -9.07
CA MET A 1 14.41 81.47 -10.41
C MET A 1 14.79 82.93 -10.34
N ASP A 2 16.07 83.21 -10.46
CA ASP A 2 16.55 84.58 -10.43
C ASP A 2 16.14 85.30 -11.72
N LYS A 3 15.83 86.58 -11.61
CA LYS A 3 15.30 87.37 -12.71
C LYS A 3 16.35 87.43 -13.84
N GLY A 4 16.06 86.79 -14.97
CA GLY A 4 16.96 86.69 -16.13
C GLY A 4 17.65 85.33 -16.32
N THR A 5 17.33 84.33 -15.49
CA THR A 5 17.82 82.94 -15.66
C THR A 5 16.68 82.00 -16.04
N ASP A 6 16.95 81.05 -16.94
CA ASP A 6 16.01 80.00 -17.33
C ASP A 6 16.63 78.60 -17.14
N ALA A 7 15.77 77.59 -17.06
CA ALA A 7 16.16 76.19 -16.91
C ALA A 7 15.91 75.38 -18.20
N VAL A 8 15.78 76.04 -19.35
CA VAL A 8 15.38 75.41 -20.62
C VAL A 8 16.40 74.35 -21.02
N ASP A 9 17.70 74.63 -20.92
CA ASP A 9 18.76 73.67 -21.27
C ASP A 9 18.73 72.38 -20.42
N ILE A 10 18.29 72.47 -19.17
CA ILE A 10 18.12 71.31 -18.29
C ILE A 10 16.83 70.58 -18.65
N LEU A 11 15.72 71.30 -18.79
CA LEU A 11 14.40 70.73 -19.09
C LEU A 11 14.34 70.06 -20.48
N GLU A 12 15.13 70.53 -21.44
CA GLU A 12 15.28 69.91 -22.76
C GLU A 12 16.30 68.76 -22.77
N GLY A 13 16.98 68.50 -21.65
CA GLY A 13 17.98 67.45 -21.51
C GLY A 13 19.27 67.72 -22.31
N ARG A 14 19.52 68.98 -22.70
CA ARG A 14 20.77 69.39 -23.38
C ARG A 14 21.94 69.43 -22.41
N ALA A 15 21.71 69.91 -21.18
CA ALA A 15 22.73 69.97 -20.13
C ALA A 15 23.02 68.60 -19.50
N TYR A 16 21.97 67.84 -19.15
CA TYR A 16 22.09 66.50 -18.57
C TYR A 16 21.04 65.55 -19.14
N ARG A 17 21.49 64.47 -19.77
CA ARG A 17 20.62 63.43 -20.35
C ARG A 17 20.30 62.35 -19.31
N LEU A 18 19.02 62.20 -18.98
CA LEU A 18 18.50 61.14 -18.12
C LEU A 18 17.74 60.09 -18.95
N GLN A 19 17.55 58.89 -18.40
CA GLN A 19 16.70 57.85 -19.02
C GLN A 19 15.23 58.27 -19.12
N PHE A 20 14.76 59.10 -18.17
CA PHE A 20 13.44 59.73 -18.20
C PHE A 20 13.60 61.25 -18.33
N PRO A 21 12.76 61.93 -19.12
CA PRO A 21 12.89 63.37 -19.35
C PRO A 21 12.64 64.17 -18.07
N TRP A 22 13.24 65.35 -17.99
CA TRP A 22 12.99 66.31 -16.92
C TRP A 22 11.58 66.88 -17.03
N ILE A 23 10.87 66.97 -15.91
CA ILE A 23 9.52 67.55 -15.83
C ILE A 23 9.55 68.65 -14.76
N GLY A 24 9.35 69.89 -15.19
CA GLY A 24 9.25 71.05 -14.33
C GLY A 24 7.89 71.15 -13.66
N VAL A 25 7.88 71.52 -12.38
CA VAL A 25 6.67 71.69 -11.57
C VAL A 25 6.73 73.03 -10.85
N VAL A 26 5.59 73.73 -10.78
CA VAL A 26 5.46 74.96 -9.98
C VAL A 26 4.51 74.68 -8.82
N ASN A 27 5.05 74.76 -7.61
CA ASN A 27 4.31 74.53 -6.38
C ASN A 27 3.86 75.85 -5.73
N ARG A 28 2.99 75.73 -4.71
CA ARG A 28 2.58 76.85 -3.86
C ARG A 28 3.78 77.44 -3.12
N SER A 29 3.88 78.75 -3.07
CA SER A 29 4.87 79.45 -2.24
C SER A 29 4.47 79.44 -0.75
N GLN A 30 5.39 79.81 0.13
CA GLN A 30 5.08 79.91 1.57
C GLN A 30 3.93 80.89 1.85
N GLN A 31 3.80 81.96 1.06
CA GLN A 31 2.70 82.91 1.18
C GLN A 31 1.36 82.32 0.71
N ASP A 32 1.37 81.48 -0.34
CA ASP A 32 0.18 80.77 -0.82
C ASP A 32 -0.32 79.72 0.18
N ILE A 33 0.61 79.07 0.89
CA ILE A 33 0.31 78.13 1.96
C ILE A 33 -0.33 78.86 3.15
N ASN A 34 0.25 80.00 3.56
CA ASN A 34 -0.29 80.81 4.65
C ASN A 34 -1.69 81.39 4.32
N LYS A 35 -2.01 81.57 3.03
CA LYS A 35 -3.32 82.02 2.54
C LYS A 35 -4.28 80.86 2.21
N SER A 36 -3.90 79.62 2.50
CA SER A 36 -4.69 78.41 2.21
C SER A 36 -5.21 78.34 0.78
N VAL A 37 -4.38 78.72 -0.19
CA VAL A 37 -4.80 78.70 -1.60
C VAL A 37 -5.12 77.26 -2.02
N ASP A 38 -6.30 77.09 -2.62
CA ASP A 38 -6.79 75.80 -3.09
C ASP A 38 -5.87 75.16 -4.14
N MET A 39 -5.80 73.83 -4.12
CA MET A 39 -4.97 73.05 -5.03
C MET A 39 -5.42 73.19 -6.49
N ILE A 40 -6.71 73.34 -6.76
CA ILE A 40 -7.21 73.54 -8.13
C ILE A 40 -6.75 74.89 -8.67
N ALA A 41 -6.80 75.94 -7.82
CA ALA A 41 -6.29 77.26 -8.17
C ALA A 41 -4.76 77.24 -8.38
N ALA A 42 -4.01 76.50 -7.56
CA ALA A 42 -2.56 76.33 -7.75
C ALA A 42 -2.22 75.61 -9.07
N ARG A 43 -2.98 74.57 -9.44
CA ARG A 43 -2.82 73.85 -10.72
C ARG A 43 -3.15 74.73 -11.93
N ARG A 44 -4.17 75.58 -11.83
CA ARG A 44 -4.50 76.55 -12.89
C ARG A 44 -3.36 77.55 -13.07
N ARG A 45 -2.84 78.12 -11.97
CA ARG A 45 -1.69 79.02 -12.00
C ARG A 45 -0.44 78.35 -12.58
N GLU A 46 -0.18 77.09 -12.25
CA GLU A 46 0.92 76.30 -12.82
C GLU A 46 0.77 76.18 -14.36
N ARG A 47 -0.44 75.87 -14.83
CA ARG A 47 -0.73 75.78 -16.28
C ARG A 47 -0.56 77.13 -16.98
N ASP A 48 -1.09 78.19 -16.38
CA ASP A 48 -1.00 79.55 -16.93
C ASP A 48 0.47 80.03 -16.94
N TYR A 49 1.26 79.68 -15.93
CA TYR A 49 2.69 80.00 -15.87
C TYR A 49 3.46 79.39 -17.04
N PHE A 50 3.28 78.09 -17.30
CA PHE A 50 3.95 77.43 -18.44
C PHE A 50 3.40 77.87 -19.79
N ALA A 51 2.14 78.28 -19.89
CA ALA A 51 1.54 78.76 -21.14
C ALA A 51 1.93 80.20 -21.52
N ASN A 52 2.09 81.07 -20.51
CA ASN A 52 2.34 82.50 -20.71
C ASN A 52 3.82 82.89 -20.67
N THR A 53 4.70 82.05 -20.12
CA THR A 53 6.15 82.31 -20.08
C THR A 53 6.79 81.98 -21.44
N PRO A 54 7.36 82.95 -22.17
CA PRO A 54 7.82 82.76 -23.55
C PRO A 54 8.91 81.69 -23.67
N GLU A 55 9.78 81.56 -22.68
CA GLU A 55 10.88 80.58 -22.65
C GLU A 55 10.40 79.13 -22.44
N TYR A 56 9.23 78.91 -21.83
CA TYR A 56 8.69 77.57 -21.54
C TYR A 56 7.46 77.20 -22.37
N LYS A 57 6.94 78.13 -23.18
CA LYS A 57 5.69 77.97 -23.93
C LYS A 57 5.69 76.75 -24.85
N HIS A 58 6.81 76.46 -25.51
CA HIS A 58 6.95 75.27 -26.36
C HIS A 58 7.00 73.96 -25.56
N LEU A 59 7.41 74.02 -24.29
CA LEU A 59 7.47 72.89 -23.36
C LEU A 59 6.21 72.70 -22.53
N ALA A 60 5.26 73.66 -22.56
CA ALA A 60 4.07 73.65 -21.70
C ALA A 60 3.28 72.34 -21.72
N HIS A 61 3.26 71.62 -22.84
CA HIS A 61 2.58 70.32 -22.98
C HIS A 61 3.26 69.14 -22.24
N ARG A 62 4.54 69.28 -21.87
CA ARG A 62 5.35 68.27 -21.14
C ARG A 62 5.71 68.69 -19.71
N MET A 63 5.15 69.82 -19.26
CA MET A 63 5.46 70.40 -17.97
C MET A 63 4.23 70.42 -17.07
N GLY A 64 4.48 70.65 -15.78
CA GLY A 64 3.46 70.70 -14.76
C GLY A 64 3.16 69.35 -14.13
N SER A 65 2.51 69.44 -12.98
CA SER A 65 2.31 68.26 -12.12
C SER A 65 1.28 67.28 -12.67
N GLU A 66 0.36 67.71 -13.52
CA GLU A 66 -0.58 66.81 -14.19
C GLU A 66 0.16 65.89 -15.18
N HIS A 67 1.12 66.45 -15.93
CA HIS A 67 1.97 65.68 -16.84
C HIS A 67 2.92 64.76 -16.07
N LEU A 68 3.48 65.24 -14.94
CA LEU A 68 4.28 64.42 -14.04
C LEU A 68 3.50 63.21 -13.51
N ALA A 69 2.29 63.43 -12.99
CA ALA A 69 1.44 62.35 -12.47
C ALA A 69 1.13 61.31 -13.56
N LYS A 70 0.73 61.75 -14.76
CA LYS A 70 0.49 60.85 -15.92
C LYS A 70 1.74 60.07 -16.30
N SER A 71 2.90 60.71 -16.30
CA SER A 71 4.18 60.07 -16.65
C SER A 71 4.61 59.04 -15.61
N LEU A 72 4.49 59.36 -14.32
CA LEU A 72 4.76 58.43 -13.22
C LEU A 72 3.80 57.24 -13.23
N SER A 73 2.50 57.46 -13.44
CA SER A 73 1.51 56.38 -13.55
C SER A 73 1.81 55.45 -14.73
N LYS A 74 2.12 56.00 -15.91
CA LYS A 74 2.49 55.20 -17.08
C LYS A 74 3.78 54.42 -16.86
N HIS A 75 4.77 55.04 -16.21
CA HIS A 75 6.02 54.35 -15.88
C HIS A 75 5.80 53.22 -14.88
N LEU A 76 5.05 53.47 -13.80
CA LEU A 76 4.69 52.47 -12.80
C LEU A 76 3.93 51.30 -13.44
N GLU A 77 2.93 51.59 -14.28
CA GLU A 77 2.18 50.58 -15.03
C GLU A 77 3.09 49.72 -15.92
N SER A 78 4.02 50.34 -16.64
CA SER A 78 5.00 49.63 -17.47
C SER A 78 5.91 48.73 -16.64
N VAL A 79 6.38 49.20 -15.49
CA VAL A 79 7.21 48.41 -14.58
C VAL A 79 6.42 47.24 -14.01
N ILE A 80 5.19 47.46 -13.53
CA ILE A 80 4.30 46.42 -13.02
C ILE A 80 4.06 45.35 -14.10
N LYS A 81 3.66 45.75 -15.31
CA LYS A 81 3.43 44.83 -16.45
C LYS A 81 4.68 44.02 -16.79
N SER A 82 5.87 44.62 -16.74
CA SER A 82 7.13 43.90 -17.00
C SER A 82 7.49 42.87 -15.93
N ARG A 83 7.05 43.06 -14.68
CA ARG A 83 7.35 42.18 -13.54
C ARG A 83 6.32 41.07 -13.34
N ILE A 84 5.06 41.27 -13.76
CA ILE A 84 3.96 40.31 -13.62
C ILE A 84 4.33 38.89 -14.12
N PRO A 85 4.87 38.68 -15.33
CA PRO A 85 5.20 37.33 -15.81
C PRO A 85 6.23 36.61 -14.93
N GLY A 86 7.21 37.35 -14.39
CA GLY A 86 8.20 36.80 -13.48
C GLY A 86 7.59 36.40 -12.12
N LEU A 87 6.68 37.21 -11.59
CA LEU A 87 5.94 36.89 -10.38
C LEU A 87 5.02 35.68 -10.58
N GLN A 88 4.32 35.60 -11.71
CA GLN A 88 3.46 34.46 -12.05
C GLN A 88 4.27 33.16 -12.08
N SER A 89 5.41 33.15 -12.77
CA SER A 89 6.31 31.98 -12.81
C SER A 89 6.82 31.58 -11.42
N LEU A 90 7.21 32.55 -10.59
CA LEU A 90 7.67 32.30 -9.23
C LEU A 90 6.57 31.69 -8.36
N ILE A 91 5.34 32.23 -8.43
CA ILE A 91 4.19 31.73 -7.68
C ILE A 91 3.85 30.32 -8.14
N THR A 92 3.72 30.06 -9.45
CA THR A 92 3.41 28.73 -9.98
C THR A 92 4.45 27.70 -9.55
N LYS A 93 5.74 28.05 -9.60
CA LYS A 93 6.82 27.18 -9.12
C LYS A 93 6.69 26.91 -7.62
N THR A 94 6.47 27.95 -6.82
CA THR A 94 6.34 27.83 -5.35
C THR A 94 5.12 26.99 -4.97
N VAL A 95 3.99 27.15 -5.67
CA VAL A 95 2.78 26.34 -5.49
C VAL A 95 3.09 24.87 -5.74
N ALA A 96 3.76 24.53 -6.85
CA ALA A 96 4.12 23.15 -7.17
C ALA A 96 5.08 22.53 -6.12
N GLU A 97 6.05 23.31 -5.63
CA GLU A 97 6.95 22.87 -4.56
C GLU A 97 6.19 22.60 -3.25
N LEU A 98 5.30 23.50 -2.85
CA LEU A 98 4.46 23.35 -1.66
C LEU A 98 3.50 22.16 -1.78
N GLU A 99 2.88 21.94 -2.93
CA GLU A 99 1.99 20.80 -3.21
C GLU A 99 2.76 19.47 -3.12
N THR A 100 3.97 19.43 -3.65
CA THR A 100 4.84 18.24 -3.58
C THR A 100 5.23 17.94 -2.14
N GLU A 101 5.61 18.98 -1.37
CA GLU A 101 5.95 18.83 0.04
C GLU A 101 4.75 18.39 0.88
N LEU A 102 3.56 18.97 0.65
CA LEU A 102 2.32 18.60 1.33
C LEU A 102 1.92 17.17 1.01
N THR A 103 2.06 16.75 -0.26
CA THR A 103 1.82 15.37 -0.69
C THR A 103 2.74 14.39 0.05
N ARG A 104 4.01 14.73 0.22
CA ARG A 104 4.97 13.91 0.98
C ARG A 104 4.61 13.83 2.46
N LEU A 105 4.11 14.91 3.04
CA LEU A 105 3.66 14.92 4.43
C LEU A 105 2.31 14.22 4.62
N GLY A 106 1.51 14.01 3.58
CA GLY A 106 0.19 13.38 3.65
C GLY A 106 -0.96 14.38 3.90
N LYS A 107 -2.20 13.87 3.80
CA LYS A 107 -3.41 14.68 3.94
C LYS A 107 -3.63 15.12 5.40
N PRO A 108 -4.24 16.30 5.64
CA PRO A 108 -4.65 16.70 6.99
C PRO A 108 -5.71 15.71 7.52
N ILE A 109 -5.51 15.27 8.76
CA ILE A 109 -6.43 14.39 9.47
C ILE A 109 -7.51 15.25 10.10
N ALA A 110 -8.78 14.92 9.89
CA ALA A 110 -9.85 15.65 10.56
C ALA A 110 -9.83 15.38 12.08
N ASN A 111 -10.22 16.38 12.86
CA ASN A 111 -10.13 16.29 14.33
C ASN A 111 -11.28 15.48 14.95
N ASP A 112 -12.36 15.26 14.21
CA ASP A 112 -13.52 14.48 14.64
C ASP A 112 -13.26 12.96 14.61
N ALA A 113 -14.09 12.20 15.33
CA ALA A 113 -13.99 10.74 15.40
C ALA A 113 -14.08 10.09 14.02
N GLY A 114 -15.01 10.58 13.19
CA GLY A 114 -15.33 10.00 11.90
C GLY A 114 -14.18 10.13 10.91
N GLY A 115 -13.56 11.32 10.84
CA GLY A 115 -12.41 11.54 9.97
C GLY A 115 -11.15 10.79 10.42
N LYS A 116 -10.90 10.65 11.73
CA LYS A 116 -9.82 9.79 12.24
C LYS A 116 -10.03 8.33 11.89
N LEU A 117 -11.25 7.82 12.11
CA LEU A 117 -11.64 6.46 11.75
C LEU A 117 -11.47 6.23 10.24
N TYR A 118 -11.98 7.16 9.42
CA TYR A 118 -11.86 7.09 7.96
C TYR A 118 -10.41 7.03 7.52
N THR A 119 -9.54 7.87 8.09
CA THR A 119 -8.11 7.90 7.76
C THR A 119 -7.44 6.57 8.09
N ILE A 120 -7.70 6.01 9.28
CA ILE A 120 -7.16 4.69 9.66
C ILE A 120 -7.66 3.61 8.68
N MET A 121 -8.95 3.61 8.35
CA MET A 121 -9.51 2.65 7.40
C MET A 121 -8.93 2.79 5.99
N GLU A 122 -8.69 4.01 5.52
CA GLU A 122 -8.04 4.29 4.22
C GLU A 122 -6.63 3.70 4.19
N ILE A 123 -5.83 3.93 5.24
CA ILE A 123 -4.48 3.37 5.37
C ILE A 123 -4.51 1.83 5.40
N CYS A 124 -5.41 1.24 6.19
CA CYS A 124 -5.57 -0.21 6.25
C CYS A 124 -5.99 -0.81 4.90
N ARG A 125 -6.84 -0.12 4.12
CA ARG A 125 -7.23 -0.56 2.78
C ARG A 125 -6.07 -0.51 1.79
N MET A 126 -5.19 0.49 1.88
CA MET A 126 -3.98 0.55 1.05
C MET A 126 -3.04 -0.61 1.37
N PHE A 127 -2.81 -0.90 2.66
CA PHE A 127 -2.06 -2.07 3.10
C PHE A 127 -2.68 -3.39 2.58
N ASP A 128 -3.99 -3.56 2.75
CA ASP A 128 -4.72 -4.75 2.29
C ASP A 128 -4.65 -4.92 0.76
N GLY A 129 -4.71 -3.82 0.01
CA GLY A 129 -4.47 -3.81 -1.44
C GLY A 129 -3.08 -4.32 -1.82
N ILE A 130 -2.03 -3.79 -1.19
CA ILE A 130 -0.64 -4.21 -1.43
C ILE A 130 -0.44 -5.69 -1.06
N TYR A 131 -1.01 -6.13 0.07
CA TYR A 131 -0.97 -7.52 0.49
C TYR A 131 -1.64 -8.45 -0.53
N LYS A 132 -2.81 -8.06 -1.06
CA LYS A 132 -3.50 -8.79 -2.13
C LYS A 132 -2.68 -8.86 -3.41
N GLU A 133 -2.00 -7.78 -3.78
CA GLU A 133 -1.10 -7.76 -4.95
C GLU A 133 0.06 -8.76 -4.83
N HIS A 134 0.64 -8.94 -3.63
CA HIS A 134 1.63 -9.99 -3.36
C HIS A 134 1.07 -11.41 -3.48
N LEU A 135 -0.17 -11.62 -3.04
CA LEU A 135 -0.83 -12.93 -3.14
C LEU A 135 -1.24 -13.27 -4.58
N ASP A 136 -1.71 -12.28 -5.34
CA ASP A 136 -2.17 -12.46 -6.72
C ASP A 136 -1.02 -12.56 -7.75
N GLY A 137 0.23 -12.36 -7.31
CA GLY A 137 1.40 -12.45 -8.18
C GLY A 137 1.69 -11.20 -9.01
N VAL A 138 1.00 -10.09 -8.74
CA VAL A 138 1.38 -8.77 -9.27
C VAL A 138 2.71 -8.33 -8.66
N ARG A 139 2.95 -8.69 -7.40
CA ARG A 139 4.22 -8.53 -6.68
C ARG A 139 4.81 -9.89 -6.29
N PRO A 140 6.15 -10.00 -6.14
CA PRO A 140 6.79 -11.26 -5.79
C PRO A 140 6.43 -11.71 -4.36
N GLY A 141 6.17 -12.99 -4.19
CA GLY A 141 5.85 -13.60 -2.91
C GLY A 141 4.90 -14.77 -3.00
N GLY A 142 3.80 -14.62 -3.75
CA GLY A 142 2.79 -15.67 -3.94
C GLY A 142 3.35 -16.94 -4.61
N GLU A 143 4.39 -16.82 -5.46
CA GLU A 143 5.02 -17.97 -6.11
C GLU A 143 5.64 -18.97 -5.12
N LYS A 144 6.04 -18.51 -3.93
CA LYS A 144 6.58 -19.38 -2.89
C LYS A 144 5.56 -20.41 -2.41
N ILE A 145 4.27 -20.04 -2.41
CA ILE A 145 3.18 -20.94 -2.00
C ILE A 145 3.07 -22.11 -2.98
N TYR A 146 3.15 -21.83 -4.29
CA TYR A 146 3.20 -22.87 -5.32
C TYR A 146 4.39 -23.80 -5.14
N HIS A 147 5.57 -23.26 -4.82
CA HIS A 147 6.76 -24.06 -4.54
C HIS A 147 6.57 -25.04 -3.36
N VAL A 148 5.82 -24.65 -2.33
CA VAL A 148 5.49 -25.56 -1.21
C VAL A 148 4.68 -26.75 -1.73
N PHE A 149 3.67 -26.51 -2.57
CA PHE A 149 2.74 -27.55 -3.03
C PHE A 149 3.29 -28.43 -4.15
N ASP A 150 4.02 -27.86 -5.11
CA ASP A 150 4.50 -28.61 -6.29
C ASP A 150 5.84 -29.31 -6.02
N ASN A 151 6.67 -28.76 -5.13
CA ASN A 151 8.01 -29.30 -4.88
C ASN A 151 8.16 -29.84 -3.45
N GLN A 152 8.01 -28.99 -2.43
CA GLN A 152 8.40 -29.38 -1.06
C GLN A 152 7.52 -30.50 -0.51
N PHE A 153 6.20 -30.38 -0.64
CA PHE A 153 5.25 -31.34 -0.10
C PHE A 153 5.33 -32.73 -0.79
N PRO A 154 5.35 -32.83 -2.14
CA PRO A 154 5.57 -34.10 -2.82
C PRO A 154 6.90 -34.76 -2.47
N VAL A 155 7.97 -33.97 -2.33
CA VAL A 155 9.28 -34.47 -1.88
C VAL A 155 9.21 -34.99 -0.45
N ALA A 156 8.53 -34.27 0.45
CA ALA A 156 8.35 -34.70 1.84
C ALA A 156 7.59 -36.04 1.93
N ILE A 157 6.54 -36.22 1.13
CA ILE A 157 5.83 -37.50 1.04
C ILE A 157 6.76 -38.61 0.51
N LYS A 158 7.52 -38.36 -0.57
CA LYS A 158 8.45 -39.37 -1.11
C LYS A 158 9.53 -39.79 -0.10
N ARG A 159 9.94 -38.88 0.79
CA ARG A 159 10.91 -39.16 1.86
C ARG A 159 10.40 -40.10 2.96
N LEU A 160 9.08 -40.31 3.06
CA LEU A 160 8.52 -41.28 4.02
C LEU A 160 8.90 -42.74 3.66
N GLN A 161 9.28 -43.00 2.41
CA GLN A 161 9.74 -44.30 1.90
C GLN A 161 8.81 -45.45 2.35
N PHE A 162 7.55 -45.43 1.91
CA PHE A 162 6.55 -46.46 2.26
C PHE A 162 7.03 -47.89 1.97
N ASP A 163 7.86 -48.09 0.94
CA ASP A 163 8.49 -49.37 0.63
C ASP A 163 9.29 -49.96 1.80
N LYS A 164 9.97 -49.11 2.58
CA LYS A 164 10.72 -49.54 3.78
C LYS A 164 9.80 -49.82 4.96
N GLN A 165 8.73 -49.03 5.11
CA GLN A 165 7.72 -49.27 6.14
C GLN A 165 7.00 -50.61 5.91
N LEU A 166 6.76 -50.94 4.64
CA LEU A 166 6.14 -52.19 4.18
C LEU A 166 7.16 -53.30 3.87
N SER A 167 8.30 -53.32 4.57
CA SER A 167 9.26 -54.42 4.47
C SER A 167 8.62 -55.76 4.84
N MET A 168 9.15 -56.86 4.27
CA MET A 168 8.62 -58.21 4.52
C MET A 168 8.55 -58.57 6.02
N GLU A 169 9.54 -58.13 6.79
CA GLU A 169 9.60 -58.34 8.22
C GLU A 169 8.47 -57.59 8.96
N ASN A 170 8.26 -56.31 8.62
CA ASN A 170 7.16 -55.52 9.19
C ASN A 170 5.79 -56.05 8.79
N VAL A 171 5.61 -56.44 7.53
CA VAL A 171 4.35 -57.01 7.03
C VAL A 171 4.03 -58.30 7.76
N ARG A 172 5.01 -59.20 7.94
CA ARG A 172 4.82 -60.43 8.73
C ARG A 172 4.46 -60.10 10.18
N LYS A 173 5.17 -59.16 10.80
CA LYS A 173 4.96 -58.78 12.19
C LYS A 173 3.56 -58.20 12.42
N LEU A 174 3.17 -57.15 11.69
CA LEU A 174 1.84 -56.51 11.84
C LEU A 174 0.70 -57.46 11.46
N ILE A 175 0.92 -58.22 10.38
CA ILE A 175 0.44 -59.58 10.13
C ILE A 175 -0.09 -60.36 11.35
N THR A 176 0.86 -61.11 11.91
CA THR A 176 0.68 -62.01 13.03
C THR A 176 0.16 -61.30 14.27
N GLU A 177 0.54 -60.05 14.52
CA GLU A 177 0.03 -59.24 15.64
C GLU A 177 -1.44 -58.83 15.49
N ALA A 178 -1.92 -58.65 14.26
CA ALA A 178 -3.34 -58.35 14.00
C ALA A 178 -4.22 -59.59 14.11
N ASP A 179 -3.67 -60.73 13.71
CA ASP A 179 -4.35 -62.02 13.70
C ASP A 179 -4.41 -62.68 15.10
N GLY A 180 -3.40 -62.40 15.94
CA GLY A 180 -3.35 -62.94 17.29
C GLY A 180 -3.34 -64.47 17.32
N TYR A 181 -4.12 -65.06 18.22
CA TYR A 181 -4.18 -66.52 18.40
C TYR A 181 -5.08 -67.24 17.40
N GLN A 182 -5.92 -66.52 16.65
CA GLN A 182 -6.93 -67.11 15.77
C GLN A 182 -6.62 -66.74 14.30
N PRO A 183 -6.06 -67.68 13.51
CA PRO A 183 -5.72 -67.41 12.12
C PRO A 183 -6.97 -67.19 11.26
N HIS A 184 -6.88 -66.26 10.31
CA HIS A 184 -7.97 -65.95 9.39
C HIS A 184 -8.19 -67.05 8.35
N LEU A 185 -9.46 -67.38 8.07
CA LEU A 185 -9.83 -68.43 7.12
C LEU A 185 -9.74 -67.99 5.65
N ILE A 186 -9.93 -66.69 5.37
CA ILE A 186 -10.04 -66.13 4.01
C ILE A 186 -8.99 -65.04 3.75
N ALA A 187 -8.91 -64.01 4.60
CA ALA A 187 -7.92 -62.94 4.49
C ALA A 187 -7.70 -62.22 5.84
N PRO A 188 -6.48 -61.71 6.12
CA PRO A 188 -6.16 -60.98 7.35
C PRO A 188 -6.60 -59.51 7.25
N GLU A 189 -7.90 -59.25 7.26
CA GLU A 189 -8.48 -57.89 7.09
C GLU A 189 -7.90 -56.89 8.10
N GLN A 190 -7.75 -57.30 9.36
CA GLN A 190 -7.23 -56.45 10.41
C GLN A 190 -5.75 -56.10 10.20
N GLY A 191 -4.97 -57.03 9.63
CA GLY A 191 -3.57 -56.81 9.25
C GLY A 191 -3.45 -55.79 8.13
N TYR A 192 -4.27 -55.91 7.08
CA TYR A 192 -4.35 -54.91 6.01
C TYR A 192 -4.68 -53.51 6.56
N ARG A 193 -5.71 -53.43 7.42
CA ARG A 193 -6.13 -52.15 8.02
C ARG A 193 -5.00 -51.50 8.82
N ARG A 194 -4.32 -52.24 9.69
CA ARG A 194 -3.20 -51.72 10.50
C ARG A 194 -2.00 -51.29 9.63
N LEU A 195 -1.67 -52.05 8.59
CA LEU A 195 -0.58 -51.69 7.67
C LEU A 195 -0.87 -50.38 6.92
N ILE A 196 -2.09 -50.24 6.40
CA ILE A 196 -2.54 -49.03 5.71
C ILE A 196 -2.54 -47.85 6.68
N GLU A 197 -3.13 -48.01 7.86
CA GLU A 197 -3.19 -46.99 8.90
C GLU A 197 -1.79 -46.51 9.30
N SER A 198 -0.85 -47.43 9.55
CA SER A 198 0.53 -47.10 9.89
C SER A 198 1.21 -46.22 8.83
N CYS A 199 0.96 -46.50 7.55
CA CYS A 199 1.50 -45.70 6.45
C CYS A 199 0.81 -44.32 6.34
N LEU A 200 -0.52 -44.27 6.39
CA LEU A 200 -1.28 -43.04 6.21
C LEU A 200 -1.08 -42.04 7.35
N VAL A 201 -0.98 -42.51 8.59
CA VAL A 201 -0.72 -41.65 9.76
C VAL A 201 0.62 -40.90 9.62
N SER A 202 1.61 -41.50 8.96
CA SER A 202 2.90 -40.84 8.72
C SER A 202 2.83 -39.61 7.79
N ILE A 203 1.74 -39.46 7.00
CA ILE A 203 1.49 -38.29 6.14
C ILE A 203 1.11 -37.05 6.96
N ARG A 204 0.63 -37.21 8.20
CA ARG A 204 0.26 -36.09 9.09
C ARG A 204 1.42 -35.10 9.29
N GLY A 205 2.64 -35.61 9.47
CA GLY A 205 3.84 -34.79 9.67
C GLY A 205 4.12 -33.86 8.47
N PRO A 206 4.30 -34.39 7.25
CA PRO A 206 4.45 -33.56 6.04
C PRO A 206 3.28 -32.60 5.79
N ALA A 207 2.05 -32.99 6.12
CA ALA A 207 0.87 -32.15 5.92
C ALA A 207 0.87 -30.95 6.89
N GLU A 208 1.20 -31.17 8.16
CA GLU A 208 1.38 -30.12 9.16
C GLU A 208 2.55 -29.18 8.80
N ALA A 209 3.68 -29.73 8.34
CA ALA A 209 4.80 -28.92 7.88
C ALA A 209 4.44 -28.01 6.69
N ALA A 210 3.58 -28.48 5.77
CA ALA A 210 3.11 -27.67 4.65
C ALA A 210 2.21 -26.51 5.11
N VAL A 211 1.32 -26.76 6.08
CA VAL A 211 0.48 -25.74 6.74
C VAL A 211 1.36 -24.66 7.37
N ASP A 212 2.38 -25.07 8.15
CA ASP A 212 3.27 -24.14 8.86
C ASP A 212 4.17 -23.35 7.91
N THR A 213 4.63 -23.96 6.83
CA THR A 213 5.44 -23.26 5.81
C THR A 213 4.64 -22.19 5.09
N VAL A 214 3.38 -22.49 4.73
CA VAL A 214 2.49 -21.51 4.08
C VAL A 214 2.18 -20.35 5.04
N HIS A 215 1.91 -20.64 6.31
CA HIS A 215 1.73 -19.61 7.34
C HIS A 215 2.96 -18.69 7.46
N GLY A 216 4.16 -19.26 7.48
CA GLY A 216 5.41 -18.49 7.47
C GLY A 216 5.51 -17.55 6.26
N ILE A 217 5.17 -18.03 5.06
CA ILE A 217 5.13 -17.21 3.85
C ILE A 217 4.12 -16.06 3.99
N LEU A 218 2.89 -16.34 4.46
CA LEU A 218 1.86 -15.29 4.65
C LEU A 218 2.35 -14.20 5.63
N LYS A 219 3.03 -14.58 6.71
CA LYS A 219 3.66 -13.62 7.64
C LYS A 219 4.74 -12.77 6.97
N GLU A 220 5.60 -13.37 6.15
CA GLU A 220 6.59 -12.61 5.37
C GLU A 220 5.92 -11.59 4.45
N LEU A 221 4.79 -11.96 3.81
CA LEU A 221 4.04 -11.04 2.94
C LEU A 221 3.42 -9.88 3.72
N VAL A 222 2.90 -10.12 4.92
CA VAL A 222 2.44 -9.04 5.82
C VAL A 222 3.57 -8.06 6.11
N HIS A 223 4.77 -8.55 6.46
CA HIS A 223 5.92 -7.67 6.70
C HIS A 223 6.32 -6.85 5.47
N LYS A 224 6.32 -7.47 4.28
CA LYS A 224 6.60 -6.75 3.03
C LYS A 224 5.55 -5.67 2.75
N ALA A 225 4.27 -6.01 2.83
CA ALA A 225 3.17 -5.07 2.60
C ALA A 225 3.20 -3.88 3.58
N ILE A 226 3.50 -4.13 4.87
CA ILE A 226 3.70 -3.06 5.87
C ILE A 226 4.85 -2.12 5.47
N ASN A 227 5.97 -2.66 4.98
CA ASN A 227 7.13 -1.86 4.61
C ASN A 227 6.94 -1.08 3.30
N GLU A 228 6.07 -1.55 2.43
CA GLU A 228 5.75 -0.92 1.14
C GLU A 228 4.63 0.13 1.27
N THR A 229 3.79 0.04 2.30
CA THR A 229 2.78 1.06 2.60
C THR A 229 3.46 2.29 3.22
N HIS A 230 3.50 3.40 2.49
CA HIS A 230 4.22 4.60 2.92
C HIS A 230 3.55 5.27 4.14
N GLU A 231 2.23 5.27 4.17
CA GLU A 231 1.41 5.90 5.21
C GLU A 231 1.59 5.21 6.56
N LEU A 232 1.78 3.89 6.58
CA LEU A 232 2.11 3.16 7.82
C LEU A 232 3.49 3.54 8.38
N LYS A 233 4.41 4.11 7.58
CA LYS A 233 5.68 4.64 8.11
C LYS A 233 5.49 5.95 8.86
N GLN A 234 4.45 6.71 8.52
CA GLN A 234 4.12 7.98 9.17
C GLN A 234 3.46 7.76 10.54
N PHE A 235 2.80 6.62 10.75
CA PHE A 235 2.10 6.27 12.00
C PHE A 235 2.65 4.97 12.62
N PRO A 236 3.73 5.04 13.42
CA PRO A 236 4.36 3.86 14.01
C PRO A 236 3.43 3.05 14.92
N THR A 237 2.57 3.70 15.69
CA THR A 237 1.61 3.03 16.56
C THR A 237 0.59 2.22 15.74
N LEU A 238 0.00 2.84 14.71
CA LEU A 238 -0.91 2.15 13.79
C LEU A 238 -0.21 0.98 13.07
N ARG A 239 1.05 1.16 12.65
CA ARG A 239 1.84 0.10 12.01
C ARG A 239 1.97 -1.15 12.88
N VAL A 240 2.26 -0.98 14.16
CA VAL A 240 2.38 -2.11 15.10
C VAL A 240 1.03 -2.78 15.32
N GLU A 241 -0.03 -2.01 15.52
CA GLU A 241 -1.38 -2.54 15.76
C GLU A 241 -1.92 -3.30 14.55
N VAL A 242 -1.77 -2.75 13.33
CA VAL A 242 -2.16 -3.42 12.07
C VAL A 242 -1.36 -4.70 11.87
N GLY A 243 -0.05 -4.67 12.14
CA GLY A 243 0.80 -5.86 12.03
C GLY A 243 0.40 -6.95 13.01
N ASN A 244 0.14 -6.60 14.28
CA ASN A 244 -0.33 -7.53 15.30
C ASN A 244 -1.67 -8.14 14.94
N ALA A 245 -2.64 -7.33 14.50
CA ALA A 245 -3.95 -7.81 14.11
C ALA A 245 -3.91 -8.74 12.88
N ALA A 246 -3.04 -8.44 11.91
CA ALA A 246 -2.81 -9.32 10.77
C ALA A 246 -2.19 -10.65 11.22
N PHE A 247 -1.19 -10.65 12.11
CA PHE A 247 -0.59 -11.88 12.62
C PHE A 247 -1.54 -12.73 13.45
N GLU A 248 -2.33 -12.12 14.32
CA GLU A 248 -3.34 -12.83 15.10
C GLU A 248 -4.39 -13.50 14.19
N SER A 249 -4.80 -12.81 13.13
CA SER A 249 -5.73 -13.38 12.14
C SER A 249 -5.10 -14.55 11.39
N LEU A 250 -3.83 -14.44 10.98
CA LEU A 250 -3.10 -15.54 10.36
C LEU A 250 -2.92 -16.74 11.29
N GLU A 251 -2.68 -16.55 12.59
CA GLU A 251 -2.59 -17.66 13.56
C GLU A 251 -3.91 -18.44 13.64
N ARG A 252 -5.05 -17.73 13.72
CA ARG A 252 -6.37 -18.39 13.74
C ARG A 252 -6.64 -19.18 12.46
N MET A 253 -6.29 -18.62 11.30
CA MET A 253 -6.41 -19.28 10.00
C MET A 253 -5.50 -20.53 9.90
N ARG A 254 -4.28 -20.45 10.46
CA ARG A 254 -3.33 -21.56 10.51
C ARG A 254 -3.85 -22.71 11.37
N ASP A 255 -4.40 -22.42 12.55
CA ASP A 255 -4.96 -23.45 13.43
C ASP A 255 -6.18 -24.15 12.81
N GLU A 256 -7.08 -23.40 12.16
CA GLU A 256 -8.21 -23.98 11.43
C GLU A 256 -7.73 -24.83 10.25
N SER A 257 -6.76 -24.33 9.49
CA SER A 257 -6.17 -25.05 8.37
C SER A 257 -5.49 -26.34 8.80
N LYS A 258 -4.75 -26.32 9.91
CA LYS A 258 -4.12 -27.50 10.51
C LYS A 258 -5.17 -28.55 10.85
N LYS A 259 -6.24 -28.14 11.56
CA LYS A 259 -7.34 -29.03 11.94
C LYS A 259 -8.02 -29.67 10.72
N ASN A 260 -8.32 -28.88 9.69
CA ASN A 260 -8.99 -29.38 8.49
C ASN A 260 -8.08 -30.27 7.64
N THR A 261 -6.81 -29.92 7.53
CA THR A 261 -5.81 -30.72 6.79
C THR A 261 -5.60 -32.09 7.44
N LEU A 262 -5.48 -32.14 8.76
CA LEU A 262 -5.33 -33.41 9.49
C LEU A 262 -6.60 -34.27 9.40
N LYS A 263 -7.79 -33.66 9.44
CA LYS A 263 -9.05 -34.38 9.22
C LYS A 263 -9.11 -35.06 7.86
N LEU A 264 -8.57 -34.46 6.80
CA LEU A 264 -8.52 -35.10 5.48
C LEU A 264 -7.72 -36.41 5.52
N VAL A 265 -6.59 -36.43 6.24
CA VAL A 265 -5.79 -37.65 6.44
C VAL A 265 -6.55 -38.67 7.28
N ASP A 266 -7.26 -38.22 8.31
CA ASP A 266 -8.05 -39.09 9.20
C ASP A 266 -9.24 -39.73 8.48
N MET A 267 -9.87 -39.00 7.56
CA MET A 267 -10.94 -39.53 6.71
C MET A 267 -10.45 -40.69 5.83
N GLU A 268 -9.30 -40.52 5.18
CA GLU A 268 -8.69 -41.57 4.34
C GLU A 268 -8.20 -42.78 5.16
N THR A 269 -7.88 -42.57 6.44
CA THR A 269 -7.47 -43.62 7.37
C THR A 269 -8.67 -44.39 7.93
N SER A 270 -9.81 -43.71 8.12
CA SER A 270 -11.01 -44.29 8.75
C SER A 270 -11.80 -45.20 7.81
N TYR A 271 -11.84 -44.91 6.52
CA TYR A 271 -12.58 -45.69 5.53
C TYR A 271 -11.71 -46.14 4.36
N LEU A 272 -11.67 -47.45 4.14
CA LEU A 272 -10.91 -48.04 3.04
C LEU A 272 -11.74 -48.02 1.75
N THR A 273 -11.16 -47.51 0.66
CA THR A 273 -11.82 -47.47 -0.64
C THR A 273 -11.95 -48.88 -1.22
N VAL A 274 -13.11 -49.50 -1.01
CA VAL A 274 -13.40 -50.90 -1.39
C VAL A 274 -13.27 -51.14 -2.89
N ASP A 275 -13.60 -50.15 -3.72
CA ASP A 275 -13.51 -50.25 -5.18
C ASP A 275 -12.08 -50.45 -5.69
N PHE A 276 -11.07 -49.99 -4.94
CA PHE A 276 -9.68 -50.31 -5.26
C PHE A 276 -9.43 -51.82 -5.17
N PHE A 277 -9.87 -52.44 -4.07
CA PHE A 277 -9.66 -53.86 -3.82
C PHE A 277 -10.48 -54.76 -4.75
N ARG A 278 -11.63 -54.28 -5.23
CA ARG A 278 -12.44 -54.99 -6.24
C ARG A 278 -11.79 -55.07 -7.62
N LYS A 279 -10.95 -54.09 -7.96
CA LYS A 279 -10.26 -53.98 -9.26
C LYS A 279 -8.90 -54.66 -9.28
N LEU A 280 -8.43 -55.19 -8.15
CA LEU A 280 -7.22 -56.00 -8.12
C LEU A 280 -7.43 -57.23 -9.01
N PRO A 281 -6.42 -57.64 -9.80
CA PRO A 281 -6.48 -58.87 -10.56
C PRO A 281 -6.87 -60.02 -9.62
N GLN A 282 -8.01 -60.66 -9.87
CA GLN A 282 -8.32 -61.94 -9.25
C GLN A 282 -7.46 -62.98 -9.95
N ASP A 283 -6.20 -63.10 -9.53
CA ASP A 283 -5.46 -64.31 -9.85
C ASP A 283 -6.12 -65.44 -9.08
N VAL A 284 -6.93 -66.21 -9.81
CA VAL A 284 -7.42 -67.52 -9.41
C VAL A 284 -6.20 -68.41 -9.31
N GLU A 285 -5.46 -68.33 -8.19
CA GLU A 285 -4.71 -69.47 -7.73
C GLU A 285 -5.75 -70.57 -7.51
N LYS A 286 -5.84 -71.47 -8.50
CA LYS A 286 -6.51 -72.76 -8.37
C LYS A 286 -6.18 -73.29 -6.98
N GLY A 287 -7.22 -73.53 -6.20
CA GLY A 287 -7.16 -73.81 -4.77
C GLY A 287 -5.91 -74.59 -4.38
N GLY A 288 -5.18 -74.04 -3.41
CA GLY A 288 -3.99 -74.67 -2.86
C GLY A 288 -4.25 -76.13 -2.50
N ASN A 289 -3.26 -76.97 -2.77
CA ASN A 289 -3.29 -78.37 -2.39
C ASN A 289 -3.67 -78.50 -0.89
N PRO A 290 -4.65 -79.37 -0.54
CA PRO A 290 -5.13 -79.53 0.83
C PRO A 290 -4.08 -80.15 1.79
N SER A 291 -2.86 -80.40 1.31
CA SER A 291 -1.73 -80.93 2.06
C SER A 291 -0.81 -79.86 2.66
N HIS A 292 -0.98 -78.57 2.36
CA HIS A 292 -0.22 -77.53 3.04
C HIS A 292 -0.80 -77.21 4.42
N SER A 293 0.07 -77.24 5.45
CA SER A 293 -0.27 -76.87 6.83
C SER A 293 -0.95 -75.51 6.88
N ILE A 294 -1.88 -75.30 7.82
CA ILE A 294 -2.46 -73.98 8.12
C ILE A 294 -1.35 -72.94 8.35
N PHE A 295 -0.18 -73.36 8.83
CA PHE A 295 1.01 -72.53 9.03
C PHE A 295 1.76 -72.16 7.74
N ASP A 296 1.64 -72.93 6.65
CA ASP A 296 2.25 -72.61 5.34
C ASP A 296 1.45 -71.54 4.56
N ARG A 297 0.30 -71.08 5.08
CA ARG A 297 -0.50 -70.00 4.44
C ARG A 297 0.17 -68.63 4.47
N TYR A 298 1.09 -68.38 5.41
CA TYR A 298 1.96 -67.19 5.41
C TYR A 298 3.21 -67.39 4.58
N ASN A 299 3.07 -68.06 3.44
CA ASN A 299 4.16 -68.19 2.50
C ASN A 299 4.67 -66.79 2.13
N ASP A 300 5.98 -66.64 1.97
CA ASP A 300 6.63 -65.36 1.73
C ASP A 300 6.07 -64.67 0.47
N SER A 301 5.60 -65.46 -0.49
CA SER A 301 4.88 -65.00 -1.68
C SER A 301 3.56 -64.28 -1.34
N TYR A 302 2.77 -64.81 -0.42
CA TYR A 302 1.49 -64.23 0.01
C TYR A 302 1.71 -62.91 0.75
N LEU A 303 2.61 -62.89 1.74
CA LEU A 303 2.96 -61.68 2.49
C LEU A 303 3.55 -60.59 1.59
N ARG A 304 4.38 -60.96 0.60
CA ARG A 304 4.90 -60.02 -0.41
C ARG A 304 3.77 -59.43 -1.26
N ARG A 305 2.77 -60.23 -1.62
CA ARG A 305 1.58 -59.75 -2.36
C ARG A 305 0.78 -58.77 -1.52
N ILE A 306 0.59 -59.03 -0.22
CA ILE A 306 -0.06 -58.08 0.69
C ILE A 306 0.68 -56.75 0.73
N GLY A 307 2.00 -56.78 0.94
CA GLY A 307 2.83 -55.56 0.97
C GLY A 307 2.71 -54.75 -0.33
N THR A 308 2.73 -55.41 -1.48
CA THR A 308 2.61 -54.76 -2.80
C THR A 308 1.22 -54.13 -2.99
N THR A 309 0.15 -54.83 -2.59
CA THR A 309 -1.23 -54.32 -2.67
C THR A 309 -1.44 -53.12 -1.75
N VAL A 310 -0.95 -53.20 -0.50
CA VAL A 310 -1.01 -52.10 0.47
C VAL A 310 -0.23 -50.89 -0.05
N LEU A 311 0.96 -51.10 -0.60
CA LEU A 311 1.77 -50.03 -1.19
C LEU A 311 1.03 -49.35 -2.35
N ALA A 312 0.40 -50.12 -3.24
CA ALA A 312 -0.39 -49.57 -4.34
C ALA A 312 -1.59 -48.74 -3.83
N TYR A 313 -2.28 -49.22 -2.79
CA TYR A 313 -3.36 -48.47 -2.14
C TYR A 313 -2.86 -47.16 -1.52
N VAL A 314 -1.78 -47.22 -0.73
CA VAL A 314 -1.17 -46.05 -0.08
C VAL A 314 -0.71 -45.02 -1.12
N ASN A 315 -0.13 -45.47 -2.24
CA ASN A 315 0.27 -44.57 -3.33
C ASN A 315 -0.93 -43.89 -4.00
N MET A 316 -2.04 -44.61 -4.19
CA MET A 316 -3.29 -44.04 -4.70
C MET A 316 -3.82 -42.95 -3.75
N VAL A 317 -3.97 -43.27 -2.46
CA VAL A 317 -4.43 -42.31 -1.43
C VAL A 317 -3.48 -41.12 -1.33
N SER A 318 -2.17 -41.36 -1.37
CA SER A 318 -1.16 -40.31 -1.37
C SER A 318 -1.30 -39.36 -2.57
N SER A 319 -1.62 -39.89 -3.75
CA SER A 319 -1.90 -39.08 -4.94
C SER A 319 -3.17 -38.22 -4.77
N THR A 320 -4.20 -38.74 -4.11
CA THR A 320 -5.41 -37.98 -3.77
C THR A 320 -5.09 -36.86 -2.76
N LEU A 321 -4.39 -37.21 -1.68
CA LEU A 321 -3.99 -36.27 -0.62
C LEU A 321 -3.05 -35.18 -1.12
N ARG A 322 -2.19 -35.47 -2.10
CA ARG A 322 -1.37 -34.46 -2.80
C ARG A 322 -2.19 -33.37 -3.47
N ASN A 323 -3.44 -33.65 -3.84
CA ASN A 323 -4.33 -32.69 -4.46
C ASN A 323 -5.28 -32.04 -3.45
N SER A 324 -5.77 -32.78 -2.45
CA SER A 324 -6.76 -32.27 -1.50
C SER A 324 -6.14 -31.40 -0.39
N ILE A 325 -4.96 -31.75 0.10
CA ILE A 325 -4.28 -31.01 1.18
C ILE A 325 -3.94 -29.57 0.73
N PRO A 326 -3.27 -29.33 -0.41
CA PRO A 326 -3.04 -27.97 -0.88
C PRO A 326 -4.33 -27.15 -1.02
N LYS A 327 -5.41 -27.76 -1.53
CA LYS A 327 -6.72 -27.09 -1.66
C LYS A 327 -7.28 -26.68 -0.31
N SER A 328 -7.16 -27.53 0.72
CA SER A 328 -7.59 -27.20 2.08
C SER A 328 -6.75 -26.07 2.68
N ILE A 329 -5.43 -26.09 2.47
CA ILE A 329 -4.53 -25.04 2.96
C ILE A 329 -4.87 -23.71 2.27
N VAL A 330 -5.03 -23.71 0.94
CA VAL A 330 -5.41 -22.52 0.17
C VAL A 330 -6.77 -21.99 0.62
N TYR A 331 -7.76 -22.88 0.83
CA TYR A 331 -9.09 -22.47 1.25
C TYR A 331 -9.08 -21.83 2.64
N CYS A 332 -8.47 -22.48 3.64
CA CYS A 332 -8.52 -22.03 5.04
C CYS A 332 -7.50 -20.92 5.37
N GLN A 333 -6.35 -20.85 4.68
CA GLN A 333 -5.34 -19.83 4.95
C GLN A 333 -5.28 -18.78 3.87
N VAL A 334 -4.90 -19.15 2.64
CA VAL A 334 -4.54 -18.17 1.60
C VAL A 334 -5.74 -17.34 1.18
N ARG A 335 -6.88 -18.00 0.92
CA ARG A 335 -8.11 -17.35 0.49
C ARG A 335 -8.76 -16.55 1.60
N GLU A 336 -8.76 -17.07 2.83
CA GLU A 336 -9.27 -16.34 4.00
C GLU A 336 -8.36 -15.14 4.32
N ALA A 337 -7.04 -15.30 4.33
CA ALA A 337 -6.11 -14.19 4.49
C ALA A 337 -6.29 -13.13 3.40
N LYS A 338 -6.65 -13.51 2.17
CA LYS A 338 -6.99 -12.53 1.12
C LYS A 338 -8.29 -11.77 1.41
N ARG A 339 -9.26 -12.39 2.10
CA ARG A 339 -10.62 -11.86 2.26
C ARG A 339 -10.81 -11.07 3.54
N SER A 340 -10.28 -11.57 4.65
CA SER A 340 -10.70 -11.20 6.00
C SER A 340 -9.53 -10.89 6.94
N LEU A 341 -8.34 -10.58 6.41
CA LEU A 341 -7.13 -10.34 7.22
C LEU A 341 -7.32 -9.31 8.33
N LEU A 342 -8.07 -8.24 8.04
CA LEU A 342 -8.29 -7.11 8.96
C LEU A 342 -9.75 -6.97 9.41
N ASP A 343 -10.64 -7.93 9.14
CA ASP A 343 -12.07 -7.79 9.46
C ASP A 343 -12.32 -7.67 10.98
N HIS A 344 -11.57 -8.44 11.77
CA HIS A 344 -11.61 -8.35 13.23
C HIS A 344 -11.10 -7.00 13.71
N PHE A 345 -9.99 -6.51 13.13
CA PHE A 345 -9.45 -5.20 13.43
C PHE A 345 -10.45 -4.08 13.12
N PHE A 346 -11.14 -4.14 11.98
CA PHE A 346 -12.17 -3.16 11.61
C PHE A 346 -13.36 -3.17 12.57
N THR A 347 -13.76 -4.36 13.03
CA THR A 347 -14.83 -4.50 14.03
C THR A 347 -14.43 -3.86 15.36
N GLU A 348 -13.21 -4.11 15.83
CA GLU A 348 -12.69 -3.48 17.05
C GLU A 348 -12.53 -1.97 16.89
N LEU A 349 -12.03 -1.51 15.75
CA LEU A 349 -11.80 -0.09 15.47
C LEU A 349 -13.10 0.72 15.53
N GLY A 350 -14.21 0.15 15.08
CA GLY A 350 -15.54 0.77 15.17
C GLY A 350 -16.05 0.97 16.60
N ALA A 351 -15.54 0.21 17.58
CA ALA A 351 -15.89 0.34 18.98
C ALA A 351 -14.96 1.30 19.76
N ARG A 352 -13.88 1.80 19.15
CA ARG A 352 -12.88 2.62 19.84
C ARG A 352 -13.31 4.09 19.98
N GLU A 353 -12.98 4.67 21.12
CA GLU A 353 -13.19 6.09 21.39
C GLU A 353 -12.18 7.00 20.65
N ILE A 354 -12.51 8.28 20.47
CA ILE A 354 -11.64 9.30 19.84
C ILE A 354 -10.23 9.30 20.42
N ARG A 355 -10.07 9.17 21.74
CA ARG A 355 -8.75 9.19 22.40
C ARG A 355 -7.88 8.03 21.93
N GLN A 356 -8.47 6.85 21.77
CA GLN A 356 -7.76 5.66 21.29
C GLN A 356 -7.43 5.77 19.81
N LEU A 357 -8.35 6.29 18.98
CA LEU A 357 -8.09 6.55 17.56
C LEU A 357 -6.98 7.60 17.37
N SER A 358 -6.93 8.61 18.25
CA SER A 358 -5.88 9.63 18.22
C SER A 358 -4.50 9.04 18.55
N LYS A 359 -4.44 8.09 19.49
CA LYS A 359 -3.21 7.37 19.83
C LYS A 359 -2.71 6.49 18.69
N LEU A 360 -3.62 5.90 17.89
CA LEU A 360 -3.22 5.16 16.70
C LEU A 360 -2.58 6.07 15.65
N LEU A 361 -3.13 7.29 15.52
CA LEU A 361 -2.64 8.35 14.65
C LEU A 361 -1.68 9.29 15.38
N ASP A 362 -0.80 8.76 16.23
CA ASP A 362 0.27 9.50 16.94
C ASP A 362 1.25 10.11 15.91
N GLU A 363 0.82 11.21 15.30
CA GLU A 363 1.62 12.06 14.43
C GLU A 363 2.52 12.93 15.29
N ASP A 364 3.79 13.06 14.88
CA ASP A 364 4.70 14.02 15.50
C ASP A 364 4.06 15.43 15.45
N PRO A 365 3.84 16.10 16.61
CA PRO A 365 3.28 17.44 16.66
C PRO A 365 3.99 18.42 15.73
N ALA A 366 5.30 18.27 15.51
CA ALA A 366 6.07 19.09 14.60
C ALA A 366 5.68 18.87 13.13
N VAL A 367 5.32 17.63 12.74
CA VAL A 367 4.83 17.29 11.40
C VAL A 367 3.43 17.86 11.18
N MET A 368 2.56 17.76 12.18
CA MET A 368 1.22 18.35 12.13
C MET A 368 1.28 19.88 12.00
N GLU A 369 2.11 20.54 12.81
CA GLU A 369 2.31 21.99 12.74
C GLU A 369 2.91 22.40 11.39
N ARG A 370 3.92 21.68 10.90
CA ARG A 370 4.51 21.92 9.58
C ARG A 370 3.47 21.76 8.46
N ARG A 371 2.63 20.72 8.50
CA ARG A 371 1.57 20.50 7.51
C ARG A 371 0.56 21.64 7.50
N THR A 372 0.11 22.09 8.68
CA THR A 372 -0.84 23.22 8.77
C THR A 372 -0.24 24.53 8.28
N ASN A 373 1.03 24.81 8.60
CA ASN A 373 1.73 26.00 8.11
C ASN A 373 1.92 25.98 6.58
N LEU A 374 2.29 24.83 6.01
CA LEU A 374 2.41 24.67 4.56
C LEU A 374 1.06 24.80 3.86
N ALA A 375 -0.02 24.23 4.42
CA ALA A 375 -1.37 24.35 3.86
C ALA A 375 -1.85 25.81 3.83
N LYS A 376 -1.68 26.56 4.94
CA LYS A 376 -1.98 28.00 5.00
C LYS A 376 -1.17 28.79 3.98
N ARG A 377 0.12 28.48 3.86
CA ARG A 377 1.00 29.14 2.88
C ARG A 377 0.52 28.84 1.45
N LEU A 378 0.19 27.60 1.14
CA LEU A 378 -0.33 27.21 -0.19
C LEU A 378 -1.62 27.94 -0.53
N GLU A 379 -2.55 28.08 0.42
CA GLU A 379 -3.79 28.85 0.24
C GLU A 379 -3.51 30.32 -0.12
N LEU A 380 -2.57 30.96 0.59
CA LEU A 380 -2.14 32.34 0.28
C LEU A 380 -1.54 32.46 -1.13
N TYR A 381 -0.69 31.51 -1.54
CA TYR A 381 -0.10 31.52 -2.89
C TYR A 381 -1.16 31.25 -3.98
N ARG A 382 -2.16 30.41 -3.72
CA ARG A 382 -3.29 30.21 -4.64
C ARG A 382 -4.18 31.44 -4.77
N SER A 383 -4.43 32.15 -3.66
CA SER A 383 -5.12 33.45 -3.70
C SER A 383 -4.33 34.46 -4.52
N ALA A 384 -3.01 34.57 -4.29
CA ALA A 384 -2.14 35.46 -5.04
C ALA A 384 -2.07 35.09 -6.53
N GLN A 385 -2.08 33.79 -6.87
CA GLN A 385 -2.15 33.32 -8.25
C GLN A 385 -3.45 33.79 -8.93
N ALA A 386 -4.60 33.61 -8.26
CA ALA A 386 -5.90 34.03 -8.79
C ALA A 386 -5.97 35.55 -9.01
N GLU A 387 -5.42 36.34 -8.08
CA GLU A 387 -5.35 37.80 -8.21
C GLU A 387 -4.45 38.23 -9.37
N ILE A 388 -3.27 37.61 -9.53
CA ILE A 388 -2.36 37.92 -10.64
C ILE A 388 -2.97 37.53 -11.98
N ASP A 389 -3.63 36.36 -12.06
CA ASP A 389 -4.30 35.93 -13.27
C ASP A 389 -5.43 36.92 -13.64
N ALA A 390 -6.24 37.36 -12.66
CA ALA A 390 -7.28 38.37 -12.91
C ALA A 390 -6.72 39.69 -13.50
N VAL A 391 -5.52 40.11 -13.08
CA VAL A 391 -4.84 41.31 -13.63
C VAL A 391 -4.18 41.03 -14.97
N ALA A 392 -3.70 39.81 -15.22
CA ALA A 392 -3.08 39.44 -16.49
C ALA A 392 -4.11 39.33 -17.64
N TRP A 393 -5.36 38.96 -17.33
CA TRP A 393 -6.44 38.80 -18.30
C TRP A 393 -7.34 40.03 -18.48
N SER A 394 -7.19 41.08 -17.64
CA SER A 394 -7.82 42.38 -17.88
C SER A 394 -7.07 43.17 -18.95
N LYS A 395 -7.28 42.76 -20.21
CA LYS A 395 -6.86 43.53 -21.40
C LYS A 395 -7.72 44.76 -21.61
#